data_AF-A0A1F0C5P2-F1
#
_entry.id   AF-A0A1F0C5P2-F1
#
_cell.length_a   1.000
_cell.length_b   1.000
_cell.length_c   1.000
_cell.angle_alpha   90.00
_cell.angle_beta   90.00
_cell.angle_gamma   90.00
#
_symmetry.space_group_name_H-M   'P 1'
#
loop_
_entity.id
_entity.type
_entity.pdbx_description
1 polymer ?
#
loop_
_entity_poly.entity_id
_entity_poly.type
_entity_poly.pdbx_seq_one_letter_code
_entity_poly.pdbx_strand_id
1 'polypeptide(L)' 'MSQQQKKWIQLVKDKLNEEQMTQTHLARACGVAKATISELLKYGKGSVRLKNKVSDILHIDESWTDLEED' A
#
# COMPACT_ATOMS: atom_id res chain seq x y z
N MET A 1 0.77 -8.10 12.36
CA MET A 1 0.53 -8.05 10.90
C MET A 1 -0.38 -9.20 10.57
N SER A 2 -1.62 -8.87 10.22
CA SER A 2 -2.64 -9.85 9.85
C SER A 2 -2.32 -10.50 8.48
N GLN A 3 -3.01 -11.57 8.09
CA GLN A 3 -2.73 -12.24 6.81
C GLN A 3 -3.12 -11.35 5.63
N GLN A 4 -4.27 -10.68 5.74
CA GLN A 4 -4.69 -9.60 4.83
C GLN A 4 -3.59 -8.53 4.67
N GLN A 5 -2.98 -8.12 5.77
CA GLN A 5 -1.90 -7.12 5.79
C GLN A 5 -0.67 -7.55 5.01
N LYS A 6 -0.28 -8.82 5.13
CA LYS A 6 0.86 -9.37 4.38
C LYS A 6 0.54 -9.48 2.89
N LYS A 7 -0.65 -10.00 2.53
CA LYS A 7 -1.10 -10.14 1.13
C LYS A 7 -1.14 -8.77 0.44
N TRP A 8 -1.78 -7.78 1.06
CA TRP A 8 -1.87 -6.43 0.50
C TRP A 8 -0.50 -5.78 0.33
N ILE A 9 0.40 -5.88 1.33
CA ILE A 9 1.75 -5.32 1.22
C ILE A 9 2.54 -5.98 0.09
N GLN A 10 2.33 -7.28 -0.14
CA GLN A 10 2.95 -7.98 -1.25
C GLN A 10 2.46 -7.42 -2.60
N LEU A 11 1.14 -7.30 -2.79
CA LEU A 11 0.56 -6.68 -3.99
C LEU A 11 1.10 -5.27 -4.25
N VAL A 12 1.21 -4.45 -3.21
CA VAL A 12 1.76 -3.10 -3.31
C VAL A 12 3.23 -3.12 -3.77
N LYS A 13 4.05 -4.03 -3.23
CA LYS A 13 5.46 -4.15 -3.65
C LYS A 13 5.59 -4.64 -5.08
N ASP A 14 4.76 -5.59 -5.49
CA ASP A 14 4.76 -6.13 -6.84
C ASP A 14 4.38 -5.04 -7.86
N LYS A 15 3.32 -4.27 -7.59
CA LYS A 15 2.93 -3.13 -8.43
C LYS A 15 3.98 -2.02 -8.49
N LEU A 16 4.62 -1.68 -7.36
CA LEU A 16 5.72 -0.72 -7.36
C LEU A 16 6.88 -1.17 -8.28
N ASN A 17 7.17 -2.47 -8.32
CA ASN A 17 8.20 -3.01 -9.19
C ASN A 17 7.76 -3.04 -10.67
N GLU A 18 6.52 -3.44 -10.95
CA GLU A 18 5.93 -3.44 -12.30
C GLU A 18 5.94 -2.03 -12.92
N GLU A 19 5.52 -1.02 -12.15
CA GLU A 19 5.44 0.37 -12.60
C GLU A 19 6.77 1.13 -12.47
N GLN A 20 7.85 0.48 -12.03
CA GLN A 20 9.14 1.10 -11.73
C GLN A 20 9.01 2.33 -10.80
N MET A 21 8.04 2.30 -9.89
CA MET A 21 7.76 3.36 -8.94
C MET A 21 8.53 3.16 -7.63
N THR A 22 9.08 4.25 -7.11
CA THR A 22 9.76 4.23 -5.81
C THR A 22 8.79 4.58 -4.69
N GLN A 23 9.10 4.20 -3.45
CA GLN A 23 8.33 4.65 -2.28
C GLN A 23 8.27 6.18 -2.18
N THR A 24 9.27 6.91 -2.69
CA THR A 24 9.25 8.38 -2.72
C THR A 24 8.20 8.90 -3.70
N HIS A 25 8.06 8.28 -4.87
CA HIS A 25 7.00 8.61 -5.84
C HIS A 25 5.62 8.33 -5.26
N LEU A 26 5.43 7.15 -4.66
CA LEU A 26 4.18 6.78 -4.00
C LEU A 26 3.82 7.74 -2.85
N ALA A 27 4.80 8.12 -2.03
CA ALA A 27 4.58 9.06 -0.93
C ALA A 27 4.11 10.44 -1.44
N ARG A 28 4.72 10.95 -2.51
CA ARG A 28 4.30 12.19 -3.16
C ARG A 28 2.87 12.10 -3.71
N ALA A 29 2.53 11.03 -4.41
CA ALA A 29 1.16 10.81 -4.92
C ALA A 29 0.13 10.67 -3.79
N CYS A 30 0.52 10.03 -2.69
CA CYS A 30 -0.30 9.91 -1.49
C CYS A 30 -0.42 11.22 -0.70
N GLY A 31 0.48 12.19 -0.91
CA GLY A 31 0.55 13.43 -0.13
C GLY A 31 1.06 13.21 1.30
N VAL A 32 1.94 12.23 1.51
CA VAL A 32 2.49 11.86 2.83
C VAL A 32 4.02 11.83 2.80
N ALA A 33 4.64 11.73 3.97
CA ALA A 33 6.08 11.56 4.06
C ALA A 33 6.50 10.14 3.61
N LYS A 34 7.70 10.02 3.03
CA LYS A 34 8.30 8.71 2.69
C LYS A 34 8.35 7.76 3.89
N ALA A 35 8.63 8.30 5.08
CA ALA A 35 8.65 7.53 6.32
C ALA A 35 7.30 6.85 6.58
N THR A 36 6.17 7.52 6.31
CA THR A 36 4.82 6.97 6.45
C THR A 36 4.61 5.76 5.54
N ILE A 37 5.05 5.83 4.27
CA ILE A 37 4.99 4.69 3.35
C ILE A 37 5.90 3.55 3.83
N SER A 38 7.11 3.87 4.31
CA SER A 38 8.03 2.86 4.84
C SER A 38 7.46 2.15 6.07
N GLU A 39 6.80 2.87 6.98
CA GLU A 39 6.15 2.27 8.15
C GLU A 39 4.93 1.45 7.76
N LEU A 40 4.16 1.91 6.77
CA LEU A 40 3.02 1.17 6.22
C LEU A 40 3.45 -0.18 5.62
N LEU A 41 4.50 -0.19 4.80
CA LEU A 41 4.99 -1.41 4.13
C LEU A 41 5.79 -2.33 5.06
N LYS A 42 6.36 -1.82 6.15
CA LYS A 42 7.14 -2.62 7.11
C LYS A 42 6.29 -3.17 8.25
N TYR A 43 5.38 -2.36 8.77
CA TYR A 43 4.63 -2.67 9.99
C TYR A 43 3.12 -2.73 9.78
N GLY A 44 2.61 -2.39 8.59
CA GLY A 44 1.18 -2.31 8.32
C GLY A 44 0.49 -1.10 8.94
N LYS A 45 1.27 -0.12 9.44
CA LYS A 45 0.77 1.09 10.10
C LYS A 45 0.18 2.06 9.07
N GLY A 46 -1.06 2.48 9.27
CA GLY A 46 -1.72 3.47 8.41
C GLY A 46 -3.22 3.35 8.48
N SER A 47 -3.92 4.44 8.21
CA SER A 47 -5.38 4.46 8.16
C SER A 47 -5.89 3.65 6.97
N VAL A 48 -7.10 3.09 7.09
CA VAL A 48 -7.79 2.43 5.96
C VAL A 48 -7.86 3.37 4.75
N ARG A 49 -8.11 4.66 4.98
CA ARG A 49 -8.08 5.70 3.94
C ARG A 49 -6.74 5.77 3.19
N LEU A 50 -5.61 5.69 3.89
CA LEU A 50 -4.29 5.69 3.25
C LEU A 50 -4.07 4.40 2.44
N LYS A 51 -4.48 3.25 2.97
CA LYS A 51 -4.36 1.96 2.27
C LYS A 51 -5.20 1.92 1.00
N ASN A 52 -6.44 2.38 1.05
CA ASN A 52 -7.29 2.51 -0.14
C ASN A 52 -6.66 3.47 -1.15
N LYS A 53 -6.20 4.65 -0.70
CA LYS A 53 -5.52 5.61 -1.60
C LYS A 53 -4.27 5.02 -2.28
N VAL A 54 -3.47 4.23 -1.57
CA VAL A 54 -2.31 3.54 -2.15
C VAL A 54 -2.77 2.52 -3.20
N SER A 55 -3.85 1.79 -2.93
CA SER A 55 -4.43 0.82 -3.86
C SER A 55 -4.93 1.51 -5.12
N ASP A 56 -5.60 2.66 -4.98
CA ASP A 56 -6.06 3.48 -6.10
C ASP A 56 -4.91 3.99 -6.97
N ILE A 57 -3.83 4.49 -6.36
CA ILE A 57 -2.66 5.04 -7.07
C ILE A 57 -1.91 3.96 -7.86
N LEU A 58 -1.84 2.75 -7.31
CA LEU A 58 -1.14 1.62 -7.93
C LEU A 58 -2.06 0.74 -8.77
N HIS A 59 -3.30 1.19 -9.00
CA HIS A 59 -4.30 0.49 -9.77
C HIS A 59 -4.46 -0.98 -9.33
N ILE A 60 -4.46 -1.22 -8.01
CA ILE A 60 -4.72 -2.53 -7.42
C ILE A 60 -6.24 -2.72 -7.41
N ASP A 61 -6.73 -3.68 -8.20
CA ASP A 61 -8.17 -3.97 -8.34
C ASP A 61 -8.83 -4.35 -7.01
N GLU A 62 -8.07 -4.98 -6.11
CA GLU A 62 -8.53 -5.36 -4.76
C GLU A 62 -8.31 -4.21 -3.78
N SER A 63 -9.38 -3.54 -3.33
CA SER A 63 -9.23 -2.54 -2.26
C SER A 63 -8.81 -3.22 -0.96
N TRP A 64 -8.14 -2.47 -0.07
CA TRP A 64 -7.76 -3.02 1.24
C TRP A 64 -8.95 -3.64 1.98
N THR A 65 -10.14 -3.05 1.85
CA THR A 65 -11.38 -3.52 2.48
C THR A 65 -11.96 -4.77 1.83
N ASP A 66 -11.66 -5.05 0.56
CA ASP A 66 -12.18 -6.24 -0.15
C ASP A 66 -11.32 -7.49 0.13
N LEU A 67 -10.11 -7.31 0.64
CA LEU A 67 -9.21 -8.38 1.07
C LEU A 67 -9.64 -9.02 2.42
N GLU A 68 -10.94 -9.04 2.73
CA GLU A 68 -11.48 -9.56 4.00
C GLU A 68 -10.80 -10.88 4.39
N GLU A 69 -10.43 -10.98 5.67
CA GLU A 69 -9.77 -12.16 6.23
C GLU A 69 -10.77 -13.32 6.23
N ASP A 70 -10.59 -14.29 5.33
CA ASP A 70 -11.17 -15.64 5.48
C ASP A 70 -10.88 -16.23 6.87
#